data_AF-A0A345H2M3-F1
#
_entry.id   AF-A0A345H2M3-F1
#
_cell.length_a   1.000
_cell.length_b   1.000
_cell.length_c   1.000
_cell.angle_alpha   90.00
_cell.angle_beta   90.00
_cell.angle_gamma   90.00
#
_symmetry.space_group_name_H-M   'P 1'
#
loop_
_entity.id
_entity.type
_entity.pdbx_description
1 polymer ?
#
loop_
_entity_poly.entity_id
_entity_poly.type
_entity_poly.pdbx_seq_one_letter_code
_entity_poly.pdbx_strand_id
1 'polypeptide(L)'
;MLMIAELKTFIGIQTIAHKDEENRKGIQFIKELLEAIGFSVRLEGDSPTNQPVLVAHYIHANTDKKVVLYGHYDVEKINTSEKWTTPPFEVITKDDRYYCRGIADNKGILLCRILALKAMKEAGEELPNILWIIQGEEEVAGPTPFKVIPQLLKDFNATLHVEETGVYKKETPLLFHLPKTTAIPNFVHSLNEAIYDGKARLENRSLNKFTTCPFVTSLPETAVYVGFGPNDGQCRIHRDNESLSISKLQTHTSVFQKFMRWVLRTEL
;
A
#
# COMPACT_ATOMS: atom_id res chain seq x y z
N MET A 1 -4.39 1.28 -21.78
CA MET A 1 -3.50 0.82 -20.68
C MET A 1 -3.30 1.98 -19.71
N LEU A 2 -4.27 2.18 -18.81
CA LEU A 2 -4.51 3.39 -18.00
C LEU A 2 -3.53 3.59 -16.82
N MET A 3 -2.38 2.90 -16.82
CA MET A 3 -1.48 2.82 -15.66
C MET A 3 -0.07 3.37 -15.94
N ILE A 4 0.43 3.28 -17.18
CA ILE A 4 1.85 3.54 -17.42
C ILE A 4 2.23 5.02 -17.44
N ALA A 5 1.31 5.91 -17.82
CA ALA A 5 1.58 7.35 -17.87
C ALA A 5 1.64 7.92 -16.45
N GLU A 6 0.63 7.64 -15.63
CA GLU A 6 0.57 8.00 -14.22
C GLU A 6 1.73 7.39 -13.44
N LEU A 7 2.09 6.13 -13.73
CA LEU A 7 3.24 5.47 -13.10
C LEU A 7 4.54 6.18 -13.45
N LYS A 8 4.77 6.53 -14.73
CA LYS A 8 5.95 7.29 -15.16
C LYS A 8 6.03 8.64 -14.46
N THR A 9 4.93 9.37 -14.38
CA THR A 9 4.87 10.64 -13.63
C THR A 9 5.23 10.42 -12.17
N PHE A 10 4.60 9.45 -11.50
CA PHE A 10 4.78 9.26 -10.07
C PHE A 10 6.20 8.77 -9.69
N ILE A 11 6.78 7.90 -10.51
CA ILE A 11 8.16 7.43 -10.36
C ILE A 11 9.16 8.56 -10.62
N GLY A 12 8.87 9.45 -11.58
CA GLY A 12 9.72 10.61 -11.88
C GLY A 12 9.80 11.63 -10.73
N ILE A 13 8.77 11.70 -9.88
CA ILE A 13 8.76 12.57 -8.70
C ILE A 13 9.61 11.93 -7.59
N GLN A 14 10.72 12.54 -7.22
CA GLN A 14 11.70 11.94 -6.30
C GLN A 14 11.36 12.26 -4.84
N THR A 15 10.36 11.56 -4.29
CA THR A 15 9.87 11.70 -2.90
C THR A 15 10.86 11.17 -1.87
N ILE A 16 12.06 11.77 -1.84
CA ILE A 16 13.17 11.42 -0.97
C ILE A 16 13.20 12.41 0.19
N ALA A 17 13.58 11.95 1.38
CA ALA A 17 13.71 12.80 2.57
C ALA A 17 14.50 14.09 2.27
N HIS A 18 13.98 15.23 2.74
CA HIS A 18 14.53 16.57 2.56
C HIS A 18 14.51 17.14 1.12
N LYS A 19 13.84 16.49 0.16
CA LYS A 19 13.56 17.07 -1.17
C LYS A 19 12.22 17.78 -1.21
N ASP A 20 12.13 18.94 -0.57
CA ASP A 20 10.88 19.67 -0.29
C ASP A 20 9.97 19.88 -1.51
N GLU A 21 10.54 20.27 -2.65
CA GLU A 21 9.77 20.50 -3.87
C GLU A 21 9.17 19.19 -4.43
N GLU A 22 9.98 18.12 -4.46
CA GLU A 22 9.55 16.81 -4.95
C GLU A 22 8.55 16.14 -4.00
N ASN A 23 8.75 16.28 -2.68
CA ASN A 23 7.81 15.80 -1.69
C ASN A 23 6.45 16.50 -1.83
N ARG A 24 6.43 17.82 -2.01
CA ARG A 24 5.18 18.57 -2.27
C ARG A 24 4.50 18.13 -3.58
N LYS A 25 5.26 17.92 -4.66
CA LYS A 25 4.72 17.39 -5.93
C LYS A 25 4.11 16.00 -5.75
N GLY A 26 4.78 15.11 -5.03
CA GLY A 26 4.32 13.75 -4.79
C GLY A 26 3.04 13.71 -3.95
N ILE A 27 3.01 14.50 -2.89
CA ILE A 27 1.82 14.70 -2.05
C ILE A 27 0.65 15.22 -2.88
N GLN A 28 0.88 16.25 -3.69
CA GLN A 28 -0.17 16.84 -4.54
C GLN A 28 -0.69 15.84 -5.57
N PHE A 29 0.21 15.07 -6.21
CA PHE A 29 -0.16 14.05 -7.18
C PHE A 29 -1.06 12.97 -6.58
N ILE A 30 -0.72 12.44 -5.40
CA ILE A 30 -1.54 11.44 -4.70
C ILE A 30 -2.88 12.03 -4.28
N LYS A 31 -2.87 13.27 -3.75
CA LYS A 31 -4.06 14.00 -3.33
C LYS A 31 -5.06 14.15 -4.47
N GLU A 32 -4.63 14.62 -5.64
CA GLU A 32 -5.49 14.80 -6.82
C GLU A 32 -6.13 13.49 -7.26
N LEU A 33 -5.37 12.39 -7.28
CA LEU A 33 -5.90 11.08 -7.66
C LEU A 33 -6.96 10.58 -6.68
N LEU A 34 -6.74 10.77 -5.38
CA LEU A 34 -7.68 10.32 -4.34
C LEU A 34 -8.93 11.21 -4.28
N GLU A 35 -8.77 12.53 -4.40
CA GLU A 35 -9.90 13.48 -4.42
C GLU A 35 -10.81 13.25 -5.64
N ALA A 36 -10.24 12.88 -6.80
CA ALA A 36 -11.02 12.50 -7.98
C ALA A 36 -11.89 11.24 -7.77
N ILE A 37 -11.57 10.40 -6.79
CA ILE A 37 -12.36 9.21 -6.40
C ILE A 37 -13.43 9.58 -5.36
N GLY A 38 -13.30 10.75 -4.73
CA GLY A 38 -14.20 11.26 -3.69
C GLY A 38 -13.63 11.15 -2.27
N PHE A 39 -12.32 10.95 -2.11
CA PHE A 39 -11.70 11.02 -0.79
C PHE A 39 -11.56 12.47 -0.32
N SER A 40 -11.74 12.70 0.98
CA SER A 40 -11.25 13.90 1.67
C SER A 40 -9.81 13.65 2.13
N VAL A 41 -8.86 14.45 1.65
CA VAL A 41 -7.42 14.27 1.93
C VAL A 41 -6.87 15.42 2.75
N ARG A 42 -6.16 15.10 3.83
CA ARG A 42 -5.41 16.08 4.65
C ARG A 42 -4.01 15.58 4.99
N LEU A 43 -3.14 16.50 5.38
CA LEU A 43 -1.81 16.18 5.90
C LEU A 43 -1.82 16.25 7.42
N GLU A 44 -1.16 15.32 8.07
CA GLU A 44 -1.07 15.23 9.52
C GLU A 44 0.39 15.06 9.97
N GLY A 45 0.74 15.79 11.03
CA GLY A 45 2.06 15.75 11.65
C GLY A 45 3.08 16.71 11.04
N ASP A 46 3.92 17.28 11.91
CA ASP A 46 5.07 18.10 11.53
C ASP A 46 6.26 17.16 11.27
N SER A 47 6.64 17.01 10.00
CA SER A 47 7.70 16.09 9.57
C SER A 47 9.03 16.82 9.41
N PRO A 48 10.08 16.45 10.17
CA PRO A 48 11.42 17.02 10.00
C PRO A 48 12.05 16.77 8.62
N THR A 49 11.51 15.81 7.86
CA THR A 49 11.97 15.42 6.53
C THR A 49 11.14 16.04 5.41
N ASN A 50 10.16 16.89 5.75
CA ASN A 50 9.17 17.47 4.85
C ASN A 50 8.29 16.42 4.17
N GLN A 51 7.97 15.35 4.89
CA GLN A 51 7.17 14.22 4.44
C GLN A 51 6.08 13.87 5.47
N PRO A 52 5.05 14.73 5.64
CA PRO A 52 3.95 14.47 6.57
C PRO A 52 3.15 13.22 6.19
N VAL A 53 2.33 12.74 7.11
CA VAL A 53 1.39 11.63 6.84
C VAL A 53 0.22 12.17 6.02
N LEU A 54 -0.07 11.55 4.88
CA LEU A 54 -1.27 11.85 4.11
C LEU A 54 -2.41 10.95 4.61
N VAL A 55 -3.48 11.58 5.07
CA VAL A 55 -4.66 10.93 5.63
C VAL A 55 -5.84 11.15 4.72
N ALA A 56 -6.32 10.08 4.09
CA ALA A 56 -7.44 10.12 3.18
C ALA A 56 -8.64 9.36 3.76
N HIS A 57 -9.80 10.02 3.83
CA HIS A 57 -11.06 9.41 4.21
C HIS A 57 -11.99 9.30 3.02
N TYR A 58 -12.58 8.14 2.84
CA TYR A 58 -13.76 7.95 2.01
C TYR A 58 -14.88 7.46 2.93
N ILE A 59 -15.95 8.24 3.06
CA ILE A 59 -17.09 7.94 3.92
C ILE A 59 -18.32 7.77 3.05
N HIS A 60 -19.01 6.65 3.19
CA HIS A 60 -20.24 6.35 2.49
C HIS A 60 -21.35 6.01 3.49
N ALA A 61 -22.40 6.83 3.51
CA ALA A 61 -23.50 6.70 4.47
C ALA A 61 -24.29 5.38 4.40
N ASN A 62 -24.20 4.63 3.30
CA ASN A 62 -25.02 3.43 3.08
C ASN A 62 -24.36 2.14 3.59
N THR A 63 -23.16 2.22 4.17
CA THR A 63 -22.46 1.05 4.71
C THR A 63 -21.79 1.40 6.04
N ASP A 64 -21.81 0.46 6.97
CA ASP A 64 -21.06 0.51 8.22
C ASP A 64 -19.70 -0.18 8.12
N LYS A 65 -19.41 -0.85 6.99
CA LYS A 65 -18.15 -1.55 6.76
C LYS A 65 -17.00 -0.57 6.69
N LYS A 66 -15.94 -0.87 7.44
CA LYS A 66 -14.75 -0.03 7.58
C LYS A 66 -13.49 -0.84 7.32
N VAL A 67 -12.55 -0.22 6.61
CA VAL A 67 -11.21 -0.78 6.41
C VAL A 67 -10.16 0.32 6.52
N VAL A 68 -9.06 -0.01 7.19
CA VAL A 68 -7.85 0.83 7.18
C VAL A 68 -6.90 0.28 6.13
N LEU A 69 -6.48 1.14 5.21
CA LEU A 69 -5.40 0.86 4.27
C LEU A 69 -4.15 1.60 4.73
N TYR A 70 -3.01 0.91 4.72
CA TYR A 70 -1.71 1.49 5.01
C TYR A 70 -0.76 1.32 3.83
N GLY A 71 0.11 2.29 3.68
CA GLY A 71 1.33 2.23 2.89
C GLY A 71 2.13 3.52 3.07
N HIS A 72 3.10 3.75 2.21
CA HIS A 72 3.90 4.97 2.20
C HIS A 72 4.01 5.59 0.80
N TYR A 73 4.66 6.75 0.66
CA TYR A 73 4.93 7.40 -0.63
C TYR A 73 6.39 7.82 -0.81
N ASP A 74 7.16 7.85 0.27
CA ASP A 74 8.59 8.11 0.22
C ASP A 74 9.35 6.93 -0.38
N VAL A 75 10.51 7.23 -0.94
CA VAL A 75 11.41 6.24 -1.52
C VAL A 75 12.83 6.46 -1.01
N GLU A 76 13.55 5.37 -0.80
CA GLU A 76 14.96 5.41 -0.41
C GLU A 76 15.82 6.16 -1.45
N LYS A 77 16.81 6.92 -0.95
CA LYS A 77 17.75 7.63 -1.82
C LYS A 77 18.66 6.64 -2.55
N ILE A 78 19.17 7.05 -3.70
CA ILE A 78 20.18 6.24 -4.41
C ILE A 78 21.52 6.34 -3.69
N ASN A 79 22.07 5.20 -3.25
CA ASN A 79 23.41 5.14 -2.68
C ASN A 79 24.48 5.15 -3.79
N THR A 80 25.63 5.79 -3.56
CA THR A 80 26.74 5.84 -4.53
C THR A 80 27.31 4.46 -4.90
N SER A 81 27.09 3.46 -4.04
CA SER A 81 27.49 2.07 -4.31
C SER A 81 26.53 1.29 -5.21
N GLU A 82 25.32 1.81 -5.46
CA GLU A 82 24.32 1.16 -6.32
C GLU A 82 24.71 1.23 -7.81
N LYS A 83 24.61 0.09 -8.51
CA LYS A 83 25.00 -0.04 -9.92
C LYS A 83 23.77 -0.19 -10.81
N TRP A 84 23.02 0.89 -10.93
CA TRP A 84 21.87 0.96 -11.81
C TRP A 84 22.26 0.81 -13.28
N THR A 85 21.58 -0.07 -13.99
CA THR A 85 21.74 -0.28 -15.45
C THR A 85 20.75 0.55 -16.26
N THR A 86 19.77 1.16 -15.59
CA THR A 86 18.74 2.06 -16.13
C THR A 86 18.63 3.30 -15.24
N PRO A 87 18.15 4.46 -15.73
CA PRO A 87 17.91 5.60 -14.86
C PRO A 87 16.91 5.23 -13.74
N PRO A 88 17.24 5.47 -12.45
CA PRO A 88 16.46 4.96 -11.33
C PRO A 88 15.05 5.56 -11.22
N PHE A 89 14.85 6.78 -11.71
CA PHE A 89 13.56 7.50 -11.65
C PHE A 89 12.87 7.57 -13.02
N GLU A 90 13.19 6.64 -13.92
CA GLU A 90 12.48 6.44 -15.18
C GLU A 90 11.96 5.00 -15.26
N VAL A 91 10.70 4.83 -15.64
CA VAL A 91 10.11 3.48 -15.76
C VAL A 91 10.61 2.82 -17.03
N ILE A 92 11.52 1.85 -16.89
CA ILE A 92 12.00 1.02 -18.00
C ILE A 92 11.26 -0.30 -18.04
N THR A 93 10.74 -0.68 -19.21
CA THR A 93 10.04 -1.94 -19.43
C THR A 93 10.96 -2.96 -20.10
N LYS A 94 11.16 -4.12 -19.49
CA LYS A 94 11.93 -5.23 -20.06
C LYS A 94 11.48 -6.56 -19.46
N ASP A 95 11.32 -7.59 -20.28
CA ASP A 95 11.06 -8.98 -19.85
C ASP A 95 9.95 -9.13 -18.78
N ASP A 96 8.76 -8.57 -19.03
CA ASP A 96 7.61 -8.51 -18.08
C ASP A 96 7.89 -7.75 -16.78
N ARG A 97 8.86 -6.83 -16.76
CA ARG A 97 9.17 -6.04 -15.55
C ARG A 97 9.29 -4.56 -15.83
N TYR A 98 8.83 -3.78 -14.86
CA TYR A 98 9.20 -2.38 -14.71
C TYR A 98 10.44 -2.29 -13.84
N TYR A 99 11.44 -1.52 -14.27
CA TYR A 99 12.67 -1.24 -13.54
C TYR A 99 12.73 0.24 -13.19
N CYS A 100 12.71 0.54 -11.90
CA CYS A 100 12.87 1.88 -11.31
C CYS A 100 12.83 1.80 -9.77
N ARG A 101 13.34 2.83 -9.09
CA ARG A 101 13.27 2.98 -7.63
C ARG A 101 11.81 3.20 -7.21
N GLY A 102 11.40 2.47 -6.17
CA GLY A 102 10.09 2.59 -5.54
C GLY A 102 8.96 1.89 -6.30
N ILE A 103 9.24 1.15 -7.37
CA ILE A 103 8.21 0.40 -8.08
C ILE A 103 7.61 -0.72 -7.23
N ALA A 104 8.44 -1.40 -6.44
CA ALA A 104 8.08 -2.48 -5.55
C ALA A 104 7.91 -2.01 -4.09
N ASP A 105 8.54 -0.88 -3.72
CA ASP A 105 8.44 -0.29 -2.37
C ASP A 105 8.25 1.24 -2.41
N ASN A 106 7.03 1.73 -2.54
CA ASN A 106 5.82 0.96 -2.85
C ASN A 106 4.92 1.66 -3.90
N LYS A 107 5.44 2.68 -4.59
CA LYS A 107 4.69 3.58 -5.49
C LYS A 107 3.87 2.83 -6.54
N GLY A 108 4.43 1.75 -7.09
CA GLY A 108 3.70 0.91 -8.05
C GLY A 108 2.45 0.29 -7.44
N ILE A 109 2.55 -0.23 -6.22
CA ILE A 109 1.46 -0.87 -5.49
C ILE A 109 0.44 0.18 -5.02
N LEU A 110 0.91 1.31 -4.49
CA LEU A 110 0.05 2.43 -4.09
C LEU A 110 -0.80 2.91 -5.28
N LEU A 111 -0.16 3.23 -6.41
CA LEU A 111 -0.87 3.68 -7.61
C LEU A 111 -1.83 2.61 -8.14
N CYS A 112 -1.41 1.34 -8.16
CA CYS A 112 -2.27 0.23 -8.56
C CYS A 112 -3.56 0.16 -7.72
N ARG A 113 -3.47 0.31 -6.40
CA ARG A 113 -4.62 0.30 -5.50
C ARG A 113 -5.51 1.53 -5.70
N ILE A 114 -4.93 2.71 -5.92
CA ILE A 114 -5.69 3.94 -6.22
C ILE A 114 -6.49 3.77 -7.52
N LEU A 115 -5.84 3.30 -8.59
CA LEU A 115 -6.50 3.10 -9.89
C LEU A 115 -7.54 1.98 -9.84
N ALA A 116 -7.34 0.95 -9.01
CA ALA A 116 -8.34 -0.08 -8.77
C ALA A 116 -9.64 0.50 -8.16
N LEU A 117 -9.53 1.38 -7.14
CA LEU A 117 -10.68 2.06 -6.55
C LEU A 117 -11.35 3.02 -7.54
N LYS A 118 -10.55 3.77 -8.32
CA LYS A 118 -11.07 4.64 -9.37
C LYS A 118 -11.93 3.85 -10.37
N ALA A 119 -11.40 2.73 -10.87
CA ALA A 119 -12.13 1.88 -11.80
C ALA A 119 -13.42 1.30 -11.19
N MET A 120 -13.41 0.90 -9.92
CA MET A 120 -14.63 0.45 -9.23
C MET A 120 -15.68 1.57 -9.15
N LYS A 121 -15.27 2.80 -8.82
CA LYS A 121 -16.18 3.95 -8.74
C LYS A 121 -16.74 4.35 -10.11
N GLU A 122 -15.91 4.34 -11.16
CA GLU A 122 -16.34 4.57 -12.55
C GLU A 122 -17.31 3.50 -13.04
N ALA A 123 -17.18 2.26 -12.55
CA ALA A 123 -18.12 1.16 -12.80
C ALA A 123 -19.40 1.23 -11.96
N GLY A 124 -19.56 2.25 -11.10
CA GLY A 124 -20.73 2.42 -10.23
C GLY A 124 -20.76 1.44 -9.04
N GLU A 125 -19.63 0.84 -8.69
CA GLU A 125 -19.54 -0.05 -7.52
C GLU A 125 -19.49 0.76 -6.22
N GLU A 126 -20.09 0.19 -5.17
CA GLU A 126 -19.96 0.71 -3.81
C GLU A 126 -18.57 0.43 -3.26
N LEU A 127 -18.10 1.32 -2.38
CA LEU A 127 -16.88 1.15 -1.60
C LEU A 127 -17.23 1.20 -0.11
N PRO A 128 -16.53 0.45 0.76
CA PRO A 128 -16.67 0.57 2.21
C PRO A 128 -16.18 1.95 2.67
N ASN A 129 -16.37 2.27 3.94
CA ASN A 129 -15.68 3.39 4.56
C ASN A 129 -14.18 3.06 4.62
N ILE A 130 -13.34 3.98 4.14
CA ILE A 130 -11.88 3.78 4.06
C ILE A 130 -11.20 4.89 4.82
N LEU A 131 -10.29 4.52 5.73
CA LEU A 131 -9.19 5.36 6.18
C LEU A 131 -7.94 4.87 5.47
N TRP A 132 -7.35 5.69 4.61
CA TRP A 132 -6.05 5.41 4.00
C TRP A 132 -4.98 6.27 4.67
N ILE A 133 -4.05 5.60 5.33
CA ILE A 133 -2.85 6.21 5.92
C ILE A 133 -1.71 5.98 4.92
N ILE A 134 -1.20 7.06 4.33
CA ILE A 134 -0.05 7.02 3.43
C ILE A 134 1.08 7.78 4.09
N GLN A 135 2.01 7.04 4.70
CA GLN A 135 3.16 7.55 5.43
C GLN A 135 4.19 8.20 4.49
N GLY A 136 4.89 9.23 4.97
CA GLY A 136 5.97 9.88 4.23
C GLY A 136 7.38 9.61 4.76
N GLU A 137 7.53 8.91 5.89
CA GLU A 137 8.84 8.69 6.52
C GLU A 137 9.13 7.20 6.78
N GLU A 138 8.63 6.28 5.95
CA GLU A 138 8.86 4.83 6.15
C GLU A 138 10.34 4.49 5.98
N GLU A 139 10.95 5.00 4.92
CA GLU A 139 12.31 4.67 4.49
C GLU A 139 13.38 5.23 5.44
N VAL A 140 13.05 6.31 6.15
CA VAL A 140 13.93 6.97 7.12
C VAL A 140 13.56 6.67 8.57
N ALA A 141 12.54 5.82 8.80
CA ALA A 141 12.00 5.49 10.12
C ALA A 141 11.70 6.75 10.96
N GLY A 142 11.03 7.73 10.36
CA GLY A 142 10.78 9.03 10.98
C GLY A 142 9.83 8.96 12.19
N PRO A 143 9.93 9.93 13.12
CA PRO A 143 9.17 9.90 14.37
C PRO A 143 7.71 10.35 14.21
N THR A 144 7.36 11.05 13.13
CA THR A 144 6.04 11.68 12.98
C THR A 144 4.90 10.66 12.90
N PRO A 145 5.01 9.57 12.12
CA PRO A 145 3.98 8.52 12.06
C PRO A 145 3.66 7.86 13.41
N PHE A 146 4.65 7.68 14.29
CA PHE A 146 4.44 7.14 15.65
C PHE A 146 3.54 8.02 16.53
N LYS A 147 3.49 9.32 16.24
CA LYS A 147 2.63 10.28 16.97
C LYS A 147 1.23 10.35 16.40
N VAL A 148 1.11 10.19 15.08
CA VAL A 148 -0.13 10.43 14.33
C VAL A 148 -0.98 9.17 14.21
N ILE A 149 -0.39 8.05 13.79
CA ILE A 149 -1.13 6.82 13.44
C ILE A 149 -1.98 6.27 14.60
N PRO A 150 -1.52 6.19 15.86
CA PRO A 150 -2.34 5.65 16.95
C PRO A 150 -3.71 6.35 17.09
N GLN A 151 -3.71 7.68 16.98
CA GLN A 151 -4.92 8.47 17.13
C GLN A 151 -5.87 8.27 15.92
N LEU A 152 -5.32 8.19 14.70
CA LEU A 152 -6.11 7.92 13.50
C LEU A 152 -6.83 6.56 13.57
N LEU A 153 -6.12 5.52 14.01
CA LEU A 153 -6.71 4.18 14.15
C LEU A 153 -7.82 4.17 15.20
N LYS A 154 -7.58 4.83 16.34
CA LYS A 154 -8.56 4.97 17.41
C LYS A 154 -9.82 5.71 16.94
N ASP A 155 -9.68 6.82 16.23
CA ASP A 155 -10.80 7.65 15.80
C ASP A 155 -11.64 6.98 14.71
N PHE A 156 -11.00 6.25 13.80
CA PHE A 156 -11.72 5.55 12.73
C PHE A 156 -12.39 4.25 13.22
N ASN A 157 -11.77 3.57 14.19
CA ASN A 157 -12.28 2.39 14.88
C ASN A 157 -12.79 1.30 13.91
N ALA A 158 -11.89 0.78 13.08
CA ALA A 158 -12.17 -0.32 12.15
C ALA A 158 -11.63 -1.64 12.70
N THR A 159 -12.28 -2.76 12.39
CA THR A 159 -11.76 -4.11 12.69
C THR A 159 -10.59 -4.45 11.76
N LEU A 160 -10.73 -4.17 10.46
CA LEU A 160 -9.84 -4.66 9.40
C LEU A 160 -8.77 -3.63 9.01
N HIS A 161 -7.51 -4.09 9.04
CA HIS A 161 -6.32 -3.31 8.74
C HIS A 161 -5.49 -3.99 7.66
N VAL A 162 -5.09 -3.25 6.61
CA VAL A 162 -4.43 -3.83 5.45
C VAL A 162 -3.15 -3.10 5.11
N GLU A 163 -2.07 -3.85 4.98
CA GLU A 163 -0.78 -3.38 4.44
C GLU A 163 -0.63 -3.84 2.97
N GLU A 164 0.13 -3.08 2.20
CA GLU A 164 0.57 -3.37 0.84
C GLU A 164 1.60 -4.49 0.72
N THR A 165 2.21 -4.88 1.84
CA THR A 165 3.23 -5.92 1.83
C THR A 165 2.61 -7.29 1.54
N GLY A 166 2.97 -7.86 0.40
CA GLY A 166 2.77 -9.28 0.10
C GLY A 166 3.71 -9.74 -1.01
N VAL A 167 4.01 -11.03 -0.99
CA VAL A 167 5.06 -11.63 -1.84
C VAL A 167 4.52 -12.89 -2.50
N TYR A 168 4.85 -13.10 -3.76
CA TYR A 168 4.70 -14.35 -4.47
C TYR A 168 5.97 -15.21 -4.28
N LYS A 169 5.81 -16.43 -3.79
CA LYS A 169 6.84 -17.47 -3.84
C LYS A 169 6.65 -18.25 -5.14
N LYS A 170 7.45 -17.91 -6.16
CA LYS A 170 7.22 -18.34 -7.56
C LYS A 170 5.86 -17.81 -8.04
N GLU A 171 4.90 -18.69 -8.30
CA GLU A 171 3.54 -18.36 -8.73
C GLU A 171 2.52 -18.41 -7.58
N THR A 172 2.93 -18.79 -6.37
CA THR A 172 2.02 -18.89 -5.22
C THR A 172 2.00 -17.58 -4.44
N PRO A 173 0.85 -16.88 -4.34
CA PRO A 173 0.73 -15.69 -3.52
C PRO A 173 0.84 -16.02 -2.03
N LEU A 174 1.39 -15.09 -1.25
CA LEU A 174 1.31 -15.11 0.20
C LEU A 174 0.26 -14.13 0.70
N LEU A 175 -0.55 -14.60 1.65
CA LEU A 175 -1.44 -13.76 2.43
C LEU A 175 -0.92 -13.75 3.87
N PHE A 176 -0.39 -12.61 4.29
CA PHE A 176 -0.02 -12.39 5.68
C PHE A 176 -1.26 -12.12 6.51
N HIS A 177 -1.28 -12.60 7.75
CA HIS A 177 -2.36 -12.31 8.69
C HIS A 177 -1.91 -12.19 10.13
N LEU A 178 -2.77 -11.57 10.94
CA LEU A 178 -2.75 -11.51 12.41
C LEU A 178 -4.19 -11.57 12.95
N PRO A 179 -4.40 -11.92 14.24
CA PRO A 179 -3.39 -12.28 15.25
C PRO A 179 -2.77 -13.66 15.04
N LYS A 180 -1.59 -13.88 15.64
CA LYS A 180 -0.94 -15.19 15.68
C LYS A 180 -1.67 -16.09 16.67
N THR A 181 -2.54 -16.92 16.13
CA THR A 181 -3.39 -17.88 16.85
C THR A 181 -2.93 -19.32 16.58
N THR A 182 -3.39 -20.27 17.40
CA THR A 182 -3.08 -21.69 17.24
C THR A 182 -3.73 -22.30 15.98
N ALA A 183 -4.89 -21.77 15.60
CA ALA A 183 -5.59 -22.11 14.36
C ALA A 183 -5.75 -20.85 13.50
N ILE A 184 -5.63 -20.98 12.19
CA ILE A 184 -5.81 -19.86 11.27
C ILE A 184 -7.26 -19.36 11.36
N PRO A 185 -7.50 -18.04 11.56
CA PRO A 185 -8.86 -17.53 11.67
C PRO A 185 -9.69 -17.75 10.39
N ASN A 186 -10.98 -18.06 10.55
CA ASN A 186 -11.89 -18.34 9.42
C ASN A 186 -11.96 -17.18 8.39
N PHE A 187 -11.84 -15.93 8.84
CA PHE A 187 -11.86 -14.79 7.93
C PHE A 187 -10.67 -14.83 6.94
N VAL A 188 -9.52 -15.38 7.34
CA VAL A 188 -8.34 -15.49 6.46
C VAL A 188 -8.60 -16.50 5.35
N HIS A 189 -9.27 -17.62 5.67
CA HIS A 189 -9.71 -18.58 4.66
C HIS A 189 -10.74 -17.97 3.72
N SER A 190 -11.78 -17.32 4.24
CA SER A 190 -12.79 -16.60 3.44
C SER A 190 -12.17 -15.56 2.52
N LEU A 191 -11.20 -14.79 3.04
CA LEU A 191 -10.46 -13.82 2.24
C LEU A 191 -9.66 -14.51 1.13
N ASN A 192 -8.90 -15.56 1.45
CA ASN A 192 -8.09 -16.29 0.48
C ASN A 192 -8.95 -16.88 -0.65
N GLU A 193 -10.10 -17.47 -0.34
CA GLU A 193 -11.09 -17.92 -1.32
C GLU A 193 -11.53 -16.74 -2.22
N ALA A 194 -11.86 -15.60 -1.62
CA ALA A 194 -12.35 -14.45 -2.37
C ALA A 194 -11.31 -13.83 -3.32
N ILE A 195 -10.05 -13.70 -2.90
CA ILE A 195 -9.06 -12.91 -3.65
C ILE A 195 -8.05 -13.76 -4.43
N TYR A 196 -7.86 -15.02 -4.06
CA TYR A 196 -6.88 -15.94 -4.66
C TYR A 196 -7.45 -17.34 -4.96
N ASP A 197 -8.77 -17.54 -4.87
CA ASP A 197 -9.44 -18.84 -5.07
C ASP A 197 -8.85 -19.95 -4.17
N GLY A 198 -8.48 -19.59 -2.94
CA GLY A 198 -7.92 -20.52 -1.95
C GLY A 198 -6.44 -20.87 -2.17
N LYS A 199 -5.81 -20.36 -3.24
CA LYS A 199 -4.46 -20.76 -3.67
C LYS A 199 -3.34 -20.06 -2.90
N ALA A 200 -3.62 -19.01 -2.14
CA ALA A 200 -2.57 -18.35 -1.39
C ALA A 200 -2.12 -19.20 -0.22
N ARG A 201 -0.82 -19.17 0.02
CA ARG A 201 -0.26 -19.70 1.27
C ARG A 201 -0.43 -18.66 2.36
N LEU A 202 -0.95 -19.10 3.49
CA LEU A 202 -1.24 -18.27 4.65
C LEU A 202 -0.02 -18.26 5.57
N GLU A 203 0.46 -17.08 5.94
CA GLU A 203 1.60 -16.92 6.84
C GLU A 203 1.31 -15.86 7.91
N ASN A 204 1.82 -16.06 9.11
CA ASN A 204 1.78 -15.00 10.13
C ASN A 204 2.80 -13.90 9.77
N ARG A 205 2.47 -12.65 10.07
CA ARG A 205 3.41 -11.51 9.89
C ARG A 205 4.63 -11.67 10.81
N SER A 206 5.82 -11.31 10.31
CA SER A 206 7.08 -11.41 11.06
C SER A 206 7.13 -10.44 12.26
N LEU A 207 7.73 -10.90 13.36
CA LEU A 207 7.85 -10.16 14.62
C LEU A 207 8.65 -8.85 14.50
N ASN A 208 9.63 -8.77 13.60
CA ASN A 208 10.48 -7.57 13.47
C ASN A 208 9.70 -6.32 13.05
N LYS A 209 8.60 -6.47 12.30
CA LYS A 209 7.75 -5.32 11.93
C LYS A 209 6.94 -4.79 13.13
N PHE A 210 6.74 -5.57 14.19
CA PHE A 210 6.04 -5.13 15.41
C PHE A 210 6.87 -4.23 16.33
N THR A 211 8.14 -3.99 16.01
CA THR A 211 8.99 -3.08 16.78
C THR A 211 9.38 -1.84 16.00
N THR A 212 9.22 -1.84 14.68
CA THR A 212 9.72 -0.77 13.80
C THR A 212 8.64 -0.09 12.96
N CYS A 213 7.49 -0.72 12.75
CA CYS A 213 6.41 -0.15 11.93
C CYS A 213 5.34 0.51 12.82
N PRO A 214 5.17 1.85 12.76
CA PRO A 214 4.20 2.57 13.58
C PRO A 214 2.76 2.13 13.32
N PHE A 215 2.44 1.62 12.13
CA PHE A 215 1.11 1.07 11.84
C PHE A 215 0.86 -0.25 12.57
N VAL A 216 1.77 -1.21 12.44
CA VAL A 216 1.63 -2.53 13.08
C VAL A 216 1.71 -2.41 14.61
N THR A 217 2.57 -1.54 15.14
CA THR A 217 2.70 -1.33 16.60
C THR A 217 1.48 -0.64 17.21
N SER A 218 0.68 0.06 16.40
CA SER A 218 -0.50 0.82 16.86
C SER A 218 -1.82 0.10 16.64
N LEU A 219 -1.79 -1.14 16.13
CA LEU A 219 -3.00 -1.92 15.91
C LEU A 219 -3.78 -2.11 17.23
N PRO A 220 -5.08 -1.80 17.27
CA PRO A 220 -5.92 -2.11 18.42
C PRO A 220 -5.93 -3.61 18.75
N GLU A 221 -6.24 -3.99 20.00
CA GLU A 221 -6.33 -5.40 20.40
C GLU A 221 -7.38 -6.19 19.61
N THR A 222 -8.44 -5.52 19.16
CA THR A 222 -9.51 -6.08 18.34
C THR A 222 -9.18 -6.12 16.85
N ALA A 223 -8.02 -5.61 16.44
CA ALA A 223 -7.66 -5.52 15.04
C ALA A 223 -7.41 -6.89 14.42
N VAL A 224 -7.98 -7.10 13.24
CA VAL A 224 -7.50 -8.10 12.31
C VAL A 224 -6.64 -7.40 11.27
N TYR A 225 -5.50 -8.00 10.96
CA TYR A 225 -4.56 -7.46 10.00
C TYR A 225 -4.34 -8.46 8.87
N VAL A 226 -4.23 -7.95 7.64
CA VAL A 226 -3.83 -8.73 6.47
C VAL A 226 -2.81 -7.97 5.62
N GLY A 227 -1.88 -8.70 5.01
CA GLY A 227 -0.89 -8.15 4.09
C GLY A 227 -0.85 -8.96 2.80
N PHE A 228 -1.03 -8.30 1.65
CA PHE A 228 -0.93 -8.93 0.35
C PHE A 228 -0.54 -7.90 -0.74
N GLY A 229 0.21 -8.36 -1.75
CA GLY A 229 0.87 -7.50 -2.71
C GLY A 229 1.49 -8.29 -3.86
N PRO A 230 1.92 -7.61 -4.95
CA PRO A 230 2.43 -8.24 -6.17
C PRO A 230 3.91 -8.61 -6.13
N ASN A 231 4.64 -8.30 -5.05
CA ASN A 231 6.09 -8.42 -5.03
C ASN A 231 6.53 -9.87 -5.20
N ASP A 232 7.75 -10.08 -5.68
CA ASP A 232 8.36 -11.40 -5.82
C ASP A 232 9.84 -11.37 -5.44
N GLY A 233 10.49 -12.54 -5.47
CA GLY A 233 11.90 -12.69 -5.11
C GLY A 233 12.88 -11.90 -5.98
N GLN A 234 12.43 -11.31 -7.10
CA GLN A 234 13.26 -10.54 -8.01
C GLN A 234 13.12 -9.03 -7.82
N CYS A 235 12.30 -8.57 -6.86
CA CYS A 235 12.00 -7.14 -6.73
C CYS A 235 13.20 -6.25 -6.38
N ARG A 236 14.22 -6.78 -5.68
CA ARG A 236 15.42 -6.03 -5.28
C ARG A 236 15.11 -4.68 -4.59
N ILE A 237 14.10 -4.66 -3.72
CA ILE A 237 13.78 -3.52 -2.84
C ILE A 237 15.05 -3.03 -2.12
N HIS A 238 15.20 -1.70 -2.01
CA HIS A 238 16.35 -0.98 -1.45
C HIS A 238 17.71 -1.28 -2.10
N ARG A 239 17.69 -1.81 -3.32
CA ARG A 239 18.90 -2.10 -4.11
C ARG A 239 18.80 -1.50 -5.50
N ASP A 240 19.92 -1.54 -6.21
CA ASP A 240 20.00 -1.21 -7.62
C ASP A 240 19.15 -2.16 -8.47
N ASN A 241 18.61 -1.63 -9.56
CA ASN A 241 17.76 -2.39 -10.48
C ASN A 241 16.52 -2.99 -9.79
N GLU A 242 15.96 -2.26 -8.82
CA GLU A 242 14.64 -2.55 -8.25
C GLU A 242 13.63 -2.71 -9.39
N SER A 243 12.76 -3.71 -9.26
CA SER A 243 11.81 -4.04 -10.32
C SER A 243 10.53 -4.68 -9.80
N LEU A 244 9.48 -4.68 -10.63
CA LEU A 244 8.23 -5.37 -10.34
C LEU A 244 7.68 -6.03 -11.60
N SER A 245 7.12 -7.23 -11.45
CA SER A 245 6.46 -7.92 -12.57
C SER A 245 5.19 -7.18 -12.99
N ILE A 246 5.08 -6.92 -14.29
CA ILE A 246 3.95 -6.22 -14.91
C ILE A 246 2.71 -7.10 -14.81
N SER A 247 2.82 -8.39 -15.16
CA SER A 247 1.71 -9.33 -15.05
C SER A 247 1.19 -9.48 -13.61
N LYS A 248 2.06 -9.53 -12.60
CA LYS A 248 1.65 -9.58 -11.19
C LYS A 248 1.03 -8.27 -10.70
N LEU A 249 1.53 -7.11 -11.13
CA LEU A 249 0.94 -5.82 -10.80
C LEU A 249 -0.47 -5.67 -11.41
N GLN A 250 -0.65 -6.10 -12.67
CA GLN A 250 -1.96 -6.14 -13.33
C GLN A 250 -2.92 -7.09 -12.61
N THR A 251 -2.45 -8.28 -12.25
CA THR A 251 -3.24 -9.25 -11.46
C THR A 251 -3.64 -8.65 -10.12
N HIS A 252 -2.74 -7.91 -9.46
CA HIS A 252 -3.00 -7.27 -8.17
C HIS A 252 -4.13 -6.23 -8.24
N THR A 253 -4.32 -5.55 -9.37
CA THR A 253 -5.49 -4.66 -9.56
C THR A 253 -6.79 -5.44 -9.33
N SER A 254 -6.95 -6.60 -9.99
CA SER A 254 -8.16 -7.44 -9.83
C SER A 254 -8.27 -8.04 -8.43
N VAL A 255 -7.15 -8.51 -7.85
CA VAL A 255 -7.10 -9.02 -6.48
C VAL A 255 -7.56 -7.96 -5.48
N PHE A 256 -7.12 -6.72 -5.63
CA PHE A 256 -7.51 -5.63 -4.75
C PHE A 256 -8.99 -5.25 -4.91
N GLN A 257 -9.53 -5.27 -6.14
CA GLN A 257 -10.97 -5.08 -6.34
C GLN A 257 -11.81 -6.20 -5.71
N LYS A 258 -11.38 -7.46 -5.85
CA LYS A 258 -12.00 -8.61 -5.15
C LYS A 258 -11.96 -8.41 -3.64
N PHE A 259 -10.84 -7.92 -3.10
CA PHE A 259 -10.70 -7.59 -1.68
C PHE A 259 -11.72 -6.54 -1.25
N MET A 260 -11.84 -5.41 -1.95
CA MET A 260 -12.80 -4.36 -1.60
C MET A 260 -14.25 -4.86 -1.62
N ARG A 261 -14.62 -5.71 -2.59
CA ARG A 261 -15.94 -6.38 -2.62
C ARG A 261 -16.14 -7.35 -1.46
N TRP A 262 -15.09 -8.05 -1.05
CA TRP A 262 -15.13 -8.93 0.12
C TRP A 262 -15.33 -8.13 1.42
N VAL A 263 -14.71 -6.96 1.57
CA VAL A 263 -14.92 -6.08 2.74
C VAL A 263 -16.39 -5.68 2.91
N LEU A 264 -17.12 -5.46 1.82
CA LEU A 264 -18.55 -5.13 1.88
C LEU A 264 -19.44 -6.31 2.31
N ARG A 265 -18.93 -7.54 2.25
CA ARG A 265 -19.71 -8.78 2.48
C ARG A 265 -19.28 -9.56 3.71
N THR A 266 -18.08 -9.30 4.23
CA THR A 266 -17.53 -10.01 5.38
C THR A 266 -18.32 -9.68 6.65
N GLU A 267 -18.33 -10.60 7.61
CA GLU A 267 -18.98 -10.43 8.91
C GLU A 267 -18.12 -9.68 9.94
N LEU A 268 -16.91 -9.28 9.55
CA LEU A 268 -15.99 -8.44 10.35
C LEU A 268 -16.51 -7.01 10.58
#